data_AF-A0A9P6IGI0-F1
#
_entry.id   AF-A0A9P6IGI0-F1
#
_cell.length_a   1.000
_cell.length_b   1.000
_cell.length_c   1.000
_cell.angle_alpha   90.00
_cell.angle_beta   90.00
_cell.angle_gamma   90.00
#
_symmetry.space_group_name_H-M   'P 1'
#
loop_
_entity.id
_entity.type
_entity.pdbx_description
1 polymer ?
#
loop_
_entity_poly.entity_id
_entity_poly.type
_entity_poly.pdbx_seq_one_letter_code
_entity_poly.pdbx_strand_id
1 'polypeptide(L)'
;MSSNPPKPPQTITSQKQSFLTAQTRLLSQPVRPSRAWLEANAASETPLPDSAVEQPLTRLNHVLSQHCRRAYSHQASRHVAEQIDALYLSHPSSVPEDEPSEGVSRTLDLTDNAAVKSLPASWPVEKDATAYPMEAKRYAEQYERLKSLAEQRQQATERVERLRRMKALLDPFRSDDSGAGVQENLISRDGKMEAELEKMRGLLARVGGRVSLLPDSDDNGSLFRDEEFRAVEPVATGEKRKLDHLLDSF
;
A
#
# COMPACT_ATOMS: atom_id res chain seq x y z
N MET A 1 33.04 -23.82 1.74
CA MET A 1 33.06 -22.38 2.06
C MET A 1 31.61 -21.92 2.16
N SER A 2 31.03 -21.92 3.36
CA SER A 2 29.63 -21.51 3.55
C SER A 2 29.55 -19.99 3.57
N SER A 3 28.99 -19.39 2.52
CA SER A 3 28.65 -17.98 2.48
C SER A 3 27.49 -17.73 3.44
N ASN A 4 27.77 -16.95 4.49
CA ASN A 4 26.73 -16.46 5.38
C ASN A 4 25.87 -15.45 4.60
N PRO A 5 24.53 -15.57 4.59
CA PRO A 5 23.69 -14.62 3.86
C PRO A 5 23.88 -13.19 4.41
N PRO A 6 23.76 -12.16 3.55
CA PRO A 6 23.88 -10.77 3.97
C PRO A 6 22.82 -10.46 5.02
N LYS A 7 23.26 -9.95 6.19
CA LYS A 7 22.37 -9.55 7.28
C LYS A 7 21.38 -8.50 6.74
N PRO A 8 20.06 -8.67 6.95
CA PRO A 8 19.08 -7.70 6.46
C PRO A 8 19.40 -6.30 7.01
N PRO A 9 19.08 -5.23 6.26
CA PRO A 9 19.29 -3.87 6.72
C PRO A 9 18.56 -3.66 8.05
N GLN A 10 19.26 -3.11 9.04
CA GLN A 10 18.68 -2.84 10.35
C GLN A 10 17.63 -1.74 10.21
N THR A 11 16.37 -2.07 10.49
CA THR A 11 15.30 -1.08 10.54
C THR A 11 15.51 -0.11 11.71
N ILE A 12 14.95 1.10 11.63
CA ILE A 12 15.00 2.09 12.73
C ILE A 12 14.42 1.47 14.01
N THR A 13 13.33 0.72 13.90
CA THR A 13 12.73 -0.03 15.01
C THR A 13 13.70 -1.06 15.60
N SER A 14 14.46 -1.80 14.77
CA SER A 14 15.49 -2.75 15.24
C SER A 14 16.63 -2.04 15.97
N GLN A 15 17.02 -0.85 15.53
CA GLN A 15 18.05 -0.05 16.22
C GLN A 15 17.55 0.41 17.59
N LYS A 16 16.34 0.98 17.65
CA LYS A 16 15.67 1.38 18.90
C LYS A 16 15.55 0.20 19.87
N GLN A 17 15.11 -0.96 19.38
CA GLN A 17 15.05 -2.18 20.17
C GLN A 17 16.43 -2.59 20.70
N SER A 18 17.46 -2.59 19.84
CA SER A 18 18.83 -2.94 20.25
C SER A 18 19.35 -2.00 21.34
N PHE A 19 19.07 -0.70 21.25
CA PHE A 19 19.42 0.29 22.26
C PHE A 19 18.72 -0.02 23.59
N LEU A 20 17.40 -0.26 23.57
CA LEU A 20 16.65 -0.62 24.78
C LEU A 20 17.18 -1.89 25.44
N THR A 21 17.54 -2.90 24.65
CA THR A 21 18.15 -4.14 25.18
C THR A 21 19.54 -3.89 25.80
N ALA A 22 20.33 -2.99 25.21
CA ALA A 22 21.63 -2.61 25.76
C ALA A 22 21.48 -1.86 27.10
N GLN A 23 20.56 -0.90 27.18
CA GLN A 23 20.27 -0.18 28.43
C GLN A 23 19.73 -1.12 29.51
N THR A 24 18.81 -2.02 29.14
CA THR A 24 18.29 -3.03 30.07
C THR A 24 19.41 -3.93 30.60
N ARG A 25 20.39 -4.30 29.77
CA ARG A 25 21.55 -5.09 30.19
C ARG A 25 22.45 -4.36 31.19
N LEU A 26 22.59 -3.05 31.05
CA LEU A 26 23.33 -2.23 32.02
C LEU A 26 22.61 -2.20 33.37
N LEU A 27 21.28 -2.02 33.35
CA LEU A 27 20.46 -2.03 34.56
C LEU A 27 20.35 -3.41 35.21
N SER A 28 20.43 -4.49 34.42
CA SER A 28 20.39 -5.87 34.92
C SER A 28 21.76 -6.38 35.39
N GLN A 29 22.78 -5.54 35.49
CA GLN A 29 24.08 -5.97 36.00
C GLN A 29 23.96 -6.39 37.47
N PRO A 30 24.59 -7.51 37.86
CA PRO A 30 24.53 -7.96 39.25
C PRO A 30 25.24 -6.94 40.14
N VAL A 31 24.57 -6.53 41.20
CA VAL A 31 25.13 -5.67 42.24
C VAL A 31 26.21 -6.46 42.97
N ARG A 32 27.38 -5.83 43.12
CA ARG A 32 28.51 -6.34 43.88
C ARG A 32 28.95 -5.30 44.91
N PRO A 33 29.48 -5.71 46.06
CA PRO A 33 30.07 -4.77 47.00
C PRO A 33 31.20 -4.00 46.30
N SER A 34 31.27 -2.69 46.54
CA SER A 34 32.38 -1.89 46.02
C SER A 34 33.66 -2.23 46.78
N ARG A 35 34.81 -2.07 46.11
CA ARG A 35 36.12 -2.32 46.73
C ARG A 35 36.33 -1.46 47.99
N ALA A 36 35.91 -0.20 47.94
CA ALA A 36 35.97 0.71 49.08
C ALA A 36 35.13 0.21 50.27
N TRP A 37 33.96 -0.38 50.00
CA TRP A 37 33.12 -0.96 51.07
C TRP A 37 33.76 -2.20 51.68
N LEU A 38 34.38 -3.07 50.87
CA LEU A 38 35.10 -4.24 51.36
C LEU A 38 36.28 -3.86 52.27
N GLU A 39 37.05 -2.85 51.86
CA GLU A 39 38.17 -2.32 52.65
C GLU A 39 37.68 -1.71 53.98
N ALA A 40 36.56 -0.98 53.96
CA ALA A 40 35.94 -0.44 55.18
C ALA A 40 35.38 -1.53 56.10
N ASN A 41 34.76 -2.59 55.54
CA ASN A 41 34.24 -3.72 56.33
C ASN A 41 35.40 -4.49 56.99
N ALA A 42 36.51 -4.68 56.29
CA ALA A 42 37.70 -5.35 56.83
C ALA A 42 38.41 -4.54 57.93
N ALA A 43 38.33 -3.20 57.87
CA ALA A 43 38.90 -2.31 58.88
C ALA A 43 37.97 -2.05 60.09
N SER A 44 36.74 -2.54 60.06
CA SER A 44 35.76 -2.40 61.16
C SER A 44 36.17 -3.23 62.37
N GLU A 45 35.89 -2.73 63.58
CA GLU A 45 36.05 -3.50 64.83
C GLU A 45 35.14 -4.74 64.87
N THR A 46 34.04 -4.70 64.11
CA THR A 46 33.10 -5.83 63.95
C THR A 46 32.81 -6.05 62.45
N PRO A 47 33.66 -6.84 61.75
CA PRO A 47 33.45 -7.11 60.33
C PRO A 47 32.21 -7.98 60.13
N LEU A 48 31.38 -7.62 59.14
CA LEU A 48 30.28 -8.48 58.71
C LEU A 48 30.85 -9.74 58.04
N PRO A 49 30.35 -10.95 58.38
CA PRO A 49 30.81 -12.17 57.75
C PRO A 49 30.34 -12.22 56.29
N ASP A 50 31.21 -12.71 55.40
CA ASP A 50 30.96 -12.77 53.95
C ASP A 50 29.63 -13.46 53.60
N SER A 51 29.24 -14.50 54.37
CA SER A 51 27.98 -15.21 54.17
C SER A 51 26.75 -14.33 54.40
N ALA A 52 26.79 -13.40 55.36
CA ALA A 52 25.71 -12.47 55.64
C ALA A 52 25.57 -11.39 54.56
N VAL A 53 26.59 -11.20 53.72
CA VAL A 53 26.62 -10.24 52.62
C VAL A 53 26.25 -10.92 51.30
N GLU A 54 26.85 -12.08 51.01
CA GLU A 54 26.66 -12.84 49.77
C GLU A 54 25.23 -13.40 49.63
N GLN A 55 24.63 -13.94 50.70
CA GLN A 55 23.26 -14.49 50.65
C GLN A 55 22.19 -13.45 50.27
N PRO A 56 22.11 -12.27 50.92
CA PRO A 56 21.14 -11.25 50.51
C PRO A 56 21.48 -10.67 49.12
N LEU A 57 22.75 -10.53 48.76
CA LEU A 57 23.14 -10.04 47.43
C LEU A 57 22.75 -11.00 46.31
N THR A 58 22.97 -12.30 46.49
CA THR A 58 22.54 -13.32 45.52
C THR A 58 21.02 -13.33 45.38
N ARG A 59 20.27 -13.19 46.50
CA ARG A 59 18.81 -13.08 46.47
C ARG A 59 18.33 -11.82 45.74
N LEU A 60 18.94 -10.67 46.02
CA LEU A 60 18.65 -9.40 45.35
C LEU A 60 18.93 -9.49 43.84
N ASN A 61 20.09 -10.02 43.46
CA ASN A 61 20.46 -10.22 42.06
C ASN A 61 19.51 -11.18 41.33
N HIS A 62 18.99 -12.20 42.03
CA HIS A 62 17.97 -13.09 41.48
C HIS A 62 16.65 -12.37 41.24
N VAL A 63 16.15 -11.61 42.23
CA VAL A 63 14.91 -10.82 42.11
C VAL A 63 15.04 -9.77 41.00
N LEU A 64 16.17 -9.07 40.92
CA LEU A 64 16.46 -8.09 39.88
C LEU A 64 16.46 -8.75 38.49
N SER A 65 17.12 -9.89 38.34
CA SER A 65 17.11 -10.66 37.09
C SER A 65 15.70 -11.11 36.68
N GLN A 66 14.90 -11.55 37.65
CA GLN A 66 13.51 -11.97 37.40
C GLN A 66 12.64 -10.77 37.00
N HIS A 67 12.79 -9.63 37.67
CA HIS A 67 12.08 -8.40 37.34
C HIS A 67 12.44 -7.92 35.94
N CYS A 68 13.74 -7.82 35.61
CA CYS A 68 14.19 -7.39 34.29
C CYS A 68 13.64 -8.29 33.17
N ARG A 69 13.64 -9.61 33.37
CA ARG A 69 13.07 -10.55 32.38
C ARG A 69 11.56 -10.40 32.19
N ARG A 70 10.82 -10.07 33.26
CA ARG A 70 9.36 -9.92 33.21
C ARG A 70 8.93 -8.55 32.67
N ALA A 71 9.58 -7.48 33.13
CA ALA A 71 9.27 -6.11 32.75
C ALA A 71 9.79 -5.76 31.34
N TYR A 72 10.99 -6.24 30.99
CA TYR A 72 11.66 -5.94 29.73
C TYR A 72 11.81 -7.20 28.88
N SER A 73 10.68 -7.85 28.59
CA SER A 73 10.66 -8.96 27.62
C SER A 73 11.00 -8.44 26.22
N HIS A 74 11.48 -9.33 25.34
CA HIS A 74 11.81 -8.95 23.96
C HIS A 74 10.61 -8.33 23.22
N GLN A 75 9.41 -8.84 23.46
CA GLN A 75 8.16 -8.31 22.91
C GLN A 75 7.85 -6.91 23.45
N ALA A 76 8.02 -6.68 24.76
CA ALA A 76 7.82 -5.38 25.37
C ALA A 76 8.81 -4.33 24.82
N SER A 77 10.10 -4.68 24.69
CA SER A 77 11.10 -3.79 24.10
C SER A 77 10.80 -3.45 22.64
N ARG A 78 10.28 -4.41 21.87
CA ARG A 78 9.84 -4.18 20.49
C ARG A 78 8.64 -3.24 20.43
N HIS A 79 7.62 -3.48 21.25
CA HIS A 79 6.43 -2.63 21.29
C HIS A 79 6.76 -1.19 21.69
N VAL A 80 7.63 -0.98 22.68
CA VAL A 80 8.10 0.36 23.05
C VAL A 80 8.89 1.01 21.90
N ALA A 81 9.73 0.25 21.20
CA ALA A 81 10.43 0.76 20.02
C ALA A 81 9.47 1.20 18.90
N GLU A 82 8.41 0.43 18.65
CA GLU A 82 7.34 0.74 17.70
C GLU A 82 6.54 1.98 18.14
N GLN A 83 6.22 2.11 19.44
CA GLN A 83 5.55 3.30 19.97
C GLN A 83 6.41 4.57 19.84
N ILE A 84 7.71 4.48 20.10
CA ILE A 84 8.64 5.60 19.90
C ILE A 84 8.72 5.97 18.41
N ASP A 85 8.67 4.99 17.51
CA ASP A 85 8.55 5.24 16.06
C ASP A 85 7.25 5.95 15.71
N ALA A 86 6.11 5.44 16.19
CA ALA A 86 4.81 6.04 15.95
C ALA A 86 4.73 7.47 16.48
N LEU A 87 5.23 7.73 17.69
CA LEU A 87 5.27 9.08 18.27
C LEU A 87 6.18 10.02 17.49
N TYR A 88 7.34 9.54 17.02
CA TYR A 88 8.24 10.34 16.20
C TYR A 88 7.61 10.71 14.85
N LEU A 89 6.86 9.79 14.25
CA LEU A 89 6.11 10.05 13.01
C LEU A 89 4.88 10.93 13.25
N SER A 90 4.23 10.81 14.42
CA SER A 90 3.02 11.57 14.76
C SER A 90 3.28 12.97 15.29
N HIS A 91 4.51 13.26 15.74
CA HIS A 91 4.93 14.59 16.14
C HIS A 91 5.69 15.22 14.98
N PRO A 92 5.01 15.92 14.04
CA PRO A 92 5.72 16.89 13.23
C PRO A 92 6.41 17.82 14.22
N SER A 93 7.72 17.97 14.08
CA SER A 93 8.57 18.71 14.99
C SER A 93 7.90 20.00 15.46
N SER A 94 7.58 20.08 16.76
CA SER A 94 7.33 21.32 17.48
C SER A 94 8.63 22.13 17.60
N VAL A 95 9.31 22.34 16.48
CA VAL A 95 10.31 23.39 16.35
C VAL A 95 9.48 24.63 15.98
N PRO A 96 9.52 25.71 16.79
CA PRO A 96 8.72 26.90 16.52
C PRO A 96 9.02 27.41 15.11
N GLU A 97 7.95 27.70 14.37
CA GLU A 97 7.95 28.25 13.01
C GLU A 97 8.44 29.72 12.96
N ASP A 98 9.52 30.05 13.66
CA ASP A 98 10.07 31.42 13.70
C ASP A 98 11.28 31.63 12.75
N GLU A 99 11.69 30.60 12.01
CA GLU A 99 12.67 30.74 10.93
C GLU A 99 12.00 30.34 9.59
N PRO A 100 12.06 31.18 8.54
CA PRO A 100 11.61 30.78 7.22
C PRO A 100 12.44 29.55 6.83
N SER A 101 11.79 28.38 6.80
CA SER A 101 12.45 27.12 6.51
C SER A 101 12.93 27.12 5.06
N GLU A 102 14.14 27.63 4.85
CA GLU A 102 14.87 27.60 3.57
C GLU A 102 15.44 26.19 3.32
N GLY A 103 14.62 25.14 3.58
CA GLY A 103 15.07 23.76 3.61
C GLY A 103 13.95 22.73 3.48
N VAL A 104 14.34 21.51 3.08
CA VAL A 104 13.43 20.36 2.97
C VAL A 104 13.00 19.95 4.37
N SER A 105 11.69 19.91 4.62
CA SER A 105 11.16 19.51 5.92
C SER A 105 11.58 18.06 6.22
N ARG A 106 12.07 17.82 7.44
CA ARG A 106 12.54 16.49 7.88
C ARG A 106 11.42 15.44 7.88
N THR A 107 10.18 15.88 7.85
CA THR A 107 8.96 15.07 7.81
C THR A 107 8.44 14.85 6.40
N LEU A 108 9.12 15.34 5.35
CA LEU A 108 8.68 15.16 3.98
C LEU A 108 8.72 13.67 3.62
N ASP A 109 7.55 13.11 3.32
CA ASP A 109 7.45 11.72 2.86
C ASP A 109 7.96 11.62 1.43
N LEU A 110 9.18 11.09 1.28
CA LEU A 110 9.82 10.85 -0.02
C LEU A 110 9.15 9.75 -0.83
N THR A 111 8.15 9.06 -0.25
CA THR A 111 7.29 8.16 -0.99
C THR A 111 6.10 8.87 -1.64
N ASP A 112 5.82 10.15 -1.42
CA ASP A 112 4.78 10.81 -2.20
C ASP A 112 5.35 11.39 -3.51
N ASN A 113 4.72 11.13 -4.66
CA ASN A 113 5.13 11.72 -5.94
C ASN A 113 5.03 13.25 -5.93
N ALA A 114 4.09 13.82 -5.18
CA ALA A 114 3.97 15.28 -5.05
C ALA A 114 5.15 15.86 -4.26
N ALA A 115 5.52 15.21 -3.15
CA ALA A 115 6.68 15.57 -2.35
C ALA A 115 7.98 15.50 -3.16
N VAL A 116 8.19 14.42 -3.92
CA VAL A 116 9.35 14.26 -4.81
C VAL A 116 9.47 15.42 -5.81
N LYS A 117 8.35 15.87 -6.38
CA LYS A 117 8.32 17.00 -7.34
C LYS A 117 8.60 18.35 -6.71
N SER A 118 8.26 18.52 -5.42
CA SER A 118 8.52 19.77 -4.69
C SER A 118 9.98 19.95 -4.27
N LEU A 119 10.80 18.90 -4.37
CA LEU A 119 12.21 18.96 -4.01
C LEU A 119 13.01 19.79 -5.02
N PRO A 120 13.93 20.66 -4.55
CA PRO A 120 14.80 21.41 -5.44
C PRO A 120 15.81 20.48 -6.10
N ALA A 121 16.06 20.66 -7.41
CA ALA A 121 17.01 19.82 -8.15
C ALA A 121 18.47 20.01 -7.71
N SER A 122 18.78 21.17 -7.13
CA SER A 122 20.10 21.52 -6.58
C SER A 122 19.97 21.88 -5.10
N TRP A 123 21.11 21.94 -4.41
CA TRP A 123 21.15 22.38 -3.02
C TRP A 123 20.49 23.77 -2.87
N PRO A 124 19.56 23.99 -1.93
CA PRO A 124 18.76 25.22 -1.86
C PRO A 124 19.57 26.48 -1.59
N VAL A 125 20.62 26.38 -0.76
CA VAL A 125 21.44 27.51 -0.31
C VAL A 125 22.79 27.50 -1.04
N GLU A 126 23.00 28.45 -1.97
CA GLU A 126 24.24 28.53 -2.77
C GLU A 126 25.52 28.70 -1.92
N LYS A 127 25.41 29.42 -0.79
CA LYS A 127 26.53 29.60 0.16
C LYS A 127 26.98 28.26 0.76
N ASP A 128 26.04 27.39 1.10
CA ASP A 128 26.35 26.07 1.64
C ASP A 128 26.83 25.11 0.55
N ALA A 129 26.31 25.26 -0.67
CA ALA A 129 26.80 24.51 -1.82
C ALA A 129 28.29 24.80 -2.13
N THR A 130 28.72 26.05 -1.93
CA THR A 130 30.13 26.44 -2.07
C THR A 130 31.00 26.02 -0.89
N ALA A 131 30.46 26.01 0.33
CA ALA A 131 31.16 25.52 1.51
C ALA A 131 31.33 23.98 1.52
N TYR A 132 30.33 23.25 1.01
CA TYR A 132 30.27 21.78 1.02
C TYR A 132 30.00 21.19 -0.39
N PRO A 133 30.95 21.30 -1.33
CA PRO A 133 30.73 20.91 -2.73
C PRO A 133 30.52 19.40 -2.91
N MET A 134 31.07 18.56 -2.02
CA MET A 134 30.88 17.09 -2.10
C MET A 134 29.48 16.67 -1.66
N GLU A 135 28.88 17.39 -0.72
CA GLU A 135 27.53 17.10 -0.22
C GLU A 135 26.48 17.55 -1.23
N ALA A 136 26.69 18.71 -1.86
CA ALA A 136 25.86 19.18 -2.97
C ALA A 136 25.84 18.19 -4.15
N LYS A 137 27.00 17.60 -4.50
CA LYS A 137 27.06 16.54 -5.53
C LYS A 137 26.30 15.28 -5.13
N ARG A 138 26.49 14.83 -3.88
CA ARG A 138 25.77 13.65 -3.34
C ARG A 138 24.26 13.87 -3.35
N TYR A 139 23.81 15.06 -2.99
CA TYR A 139 22.41 15.45 -3.06
C TYR A 139 21.87 15.34 -4.49
N ALA A 140 22.57 15.91 -5.47
CA ALA A 140 22.17 15.82 -6.87
C ALA A 140 22.09 14.37 -7.38
N GLU A 141 23.08 13.53 -7.05
CA GLU A 141 23.06 12.11 -7.39
C GLU A 141 21.87 11.36 -6.75
N GLN A 142 21.56 11.67 -5.49
CA GLN A 142 20.44 11.06 -4.77
C GLN A 142 19.10 11.54 -5.31
N TYR A 143 18.98 12.81 -5.67
CA TYR A 143 17.79 13.39 -6.28
C TYR A 143 17.47 12.70 -7.62
N GLU A 144 18.46 12.52 -8.49
CA GLU A 144 18.27 11.81 -9.76
C GLU A 144 17.85 10.34 -9.56
N ARG A 145 18.46 9.65 -8.59
CA ARG A 145 18.05 8.28 -8.22
C ARG A 145 16.62 8.25 -7.72
N LEU A 146 16.25 9.18 -6.85
CA LEU A 146 14.90 9.26 -6.26
C LEU A 146 13.85 9.58 -7.34
N LYS A 147 14.17 10.48 -8.26
CA LYS A 147 13.32 10.79 -9.43
C LYS A 147 13.12 9.57 -10.33
N SER A 148 14.19 8.86 -10.71
CA SER A 148 14.06 7.65 -11.54
C SER A 148 13.24 6.54 -10.87
N LEU A 149 13.37 6.37 -9.55
CA LEU A 149 12.56 5.41 -8.78
C LEU A 149 11.09 5.85 -8.69
N ALA A 150 10.82 7.14 -8.52
CA ALA A 150 9.46 7.68 -8.53
C ALA A 150 8.77 7.48 -9.89
N GLU A 151 9.49 7.70 -11.00
CA GLU A 151 9.02 7.43 -12.36
C GLU A 151 8.72 5.94 -12.58
N GLN A 152 9.62 5.03 -12.18
CA GLN A 152 9.39 3.58 -12.28
C GLN A 152 8.16 3.14 -11.50
N ARG A 153 7.98 3.69 -10.30
CA ARG A 153 6.80 3.42 -9.49
C ARG A 153 5.53 3.93 -10.15
N GLN A 154 5.55 5.14 -10.70
CA GLN A 154 4.40 5.71 -11.40
C GLN A 154 3.97 4.82 -12.59
N GLN A 155 4.93 4.38 -13.40
CA GLN A 155 4.68 3.45 -14.51
C GLN A 155 4.08 2.12 -14.02
N ALA A 156 4.59 1.58 -12.91
CA ALA A 156 4.06 0.36 -12.32
C ALA A 156 2.62 0.56 -11.80
N THR A 157 2.31 1.68 -11.16
CA THR A 157 0.96 1.99 -10.70
C THR A 157 -0.02 2.17 -11.86
N GLU A 158 0.37 2.88 -12.91
CA GLU A 158 -0.45 3.05 -14.12
C GLU A 158 -0.73 1.71 -14.81
N ARG A 159 0.28 0.84 -14.89
CA ARG A 159 0.12 -0.52 -15.43
C ARG A 159 -0.86 -1.34 -14.59
N VAL A 160 -0.75 -1.28 -13.27
CA VAL A 160 -1.65 -1.99 -12.36
C VAL A 160 -3.07 -1.44 -12.48
N GLU A 161 -3.25 -0.13 -12.56
CA GLU A 161 -4.55 0.49 -12.79
C GLU A 161 -5.15 0.09 -14.12
N ARG A 162 -4.38 0.09 -15.21
CA ARG A 162 -4.83 -0.37 -16.53
C ARG A 162 -5.31 -1.81 -16.46
N LEU A 163 -4.54 -2.70 -15.83
CA LEU A 163 -4.93 -4.10 -15.65
C LEU A 163 -6.16 -4.26 -14.76
N ARG A 164 -6.32 -3.44 -13.72
CA ARG A 164 -7.53 -3.42 -12.89
C ARG A 164 -8.76 -2.95 -13.67
N ARG A 165 -8.63 -1.92 -14.51
CA ARG A 165 -9.70 -1.45 -15.41
C ARG A 165 -10.09 -2.53 -16.42
N MET A 166 -9.10 -3.17 -17.05
CA MET A 166 -9.35 -4.32 -17.94
C MET A 166 -10.04 -5.47 -17.21
N LYS A 167 -9.59 -5.80 -16.00
CA LYS A 167 -10.24 -6.82 -15.17
C LYS A 167 -11.68 -6.46 -14.85
N ALA A 168 -11.97 -5.19 -14.48
CA ALA A 168 -13.32 -4.74 -14.20
C ALA A 168 -14.24 -4.81 -15.43
N LEU A 169 -13.71 -4.56 -16.63
CA LEU A 169 -14.47 -4.72 -17.88
C LEU A 169 -14.69 -6.19 -18.26
N LEU A 170 -13.77 -7.08 -17.87
CA LEU A 170 -13.87 -8.52 -18.11
C LEU A 170 -14.71 -9.25 -17.05
N ASP A 171 -14.91 -8.64 -15.89
CA ASP A 171 -15.66 -9.24 -14.77
C ASP A 171 -17.08 -9.68 -15.18
N PRO A 172 -17.87 -8.89 -15.94
CA PRO A 172 -19.19 -9.31 -16.42
C PRO A 172 -19.18 -10.45 -17.44
N PHE A 173 -18.04 -10.66 -18.13
CA PHE A 173 -17.87 -11.76 -19.09
C PHE A 173 -17.32 -13.03 -18.43
N ARG A 174 -16.91 -12.94 -17.17
CA ARG A 174 -16.44 -14.09 -16.41
C ARG A 174 -17.67 -14.89 -15.99
N SER A 175 -17.86 -16.06 -16.59
CA SER A 175 -18.83 -17.02 -16.10
C SER A 175 -18.41 -17.47 -14.71
N ASP A 176 -19.29 -17.30 -13.73
CA ASP A 176 -19.14 -18.03 -12.47
C ASP A 176 -19.21 -19.54 -12.75
N ASP A 177 -18.71 -20.37 -11.82
CA ASP A 177 -18.79 -21.85 -11.89
C ASP A 177 -20.24 -22.38 -12.05
N SER A 178 -21.25 -21.51 -11.91
CA SER A 178 -22.66 -21.76 -12.19
C SER A 178 -23.09 -21.51 -13.64
N GLY A 179 -22.17 -21.11 -14.55
CA GLY A 179 -22.46 -20.84 -15.96
C GLY A 179 -23.27 -19.56 -16.21
N ALA A 180 -23.50 -18.75 -15.18
CA ALA A 180 -24.26 -17.51 -15.26
C ALA A 180 -23.35 -16.36 -15.71
N GLY A 181 -23.50 -15.94 -16.96
CA GLY A 181 -22.75 -14.84 -17.57
C GLY A 181 -23.37 -14.46 -18.91
N VAL A 182 -22.77 -13.51 -19.64
CA VAL A 182 -23.24 -13.03 -20.96
C VAL A 182 -23.46 -14.17 -21.98
N GLN A 183 -22.90 -15.35 -21.74
CA GLN A 183 -23.12 -16.58 -22.50
C GLN A 183 -24.56 -17.12 -22.48
N GLU A 184 -25.38 -16.77 -21.48
CA GLU A 184 -26.79 -17.18 -21.44
C GLU A 184 -27.64 -16.53 -22.54
N ASN A 185 -27.23 -15.35 -23.01
CA ASN A 185 -27.88 -14.59 -24.08
C ASN A 185 -27.26 -14.86 -25.45
N LEU A 186 -26.26 -15.73 -25.55
CA LEU A 186 -25.72 -16.16 -26.84
C LEU A 186 -26.68 -17.17 -27.47
N ILE A 187 -26.92 -17.04 -28.78
CA ILE A 187 -27.63 -18.02 -29.61
C ILE A 187 -26.72 -19.25 -29.75
N SER A 188 -26.64 -20.05 -28.70
CA SER A 188 -26.09 -21.40 -28.79
C SER A 188 -27.16 -22.30 -29.40
N ARG A 189 -26.72 -23.29 -30.18
CA ARG A 189 -27.58 -24.39 -30.64
C ARG A 189 -28.14 -25.09 -29.39
N ASP A 190 -29.46 -25.16 -29.26
CA ASP A 190 -30.23 -25.60 -28.08
C ASP A 190 -30.27 -24.61 -26.88
N GLY A 191 -29.98 -23.33 -27.10
CA GLY A 191 -30.03 -22.28 -26.07
C GLY A 191 -31.46 -21.83 -25.72
N LYS A 192 -31.65 -21.28 -24.50
CA LYS A 192 -32.95 -20.74 -24.04
C LYS A 192 -33.53 -19.70 -25.02
N MET A 193 -32.68 -18.89 -25.64
CA MET A 193 -33.07 -17.91 -26.64
C MET A 193 -33.57 -18.53 -27.96
N GLU A 194 -33.00 -19.65 -28.41
CA GLU A 194 -33.49 -20.37 -29.61
C GLU A 194 -34.89 -20.94 -29.35
N ALA A 195 -35.13 -21.50 -28.17
CA ALA A 195 -36.46 -21.97 -27.77
C ALA A 195 -37.48 -20.81 -27.71
N GLU A 196 -37.08 -19.61 -27.30
CA GLU A 196 -37.94 -18.42 -27.34
C GLU A 196 -38.16 -17.91 -28.78
N LEU A 197 -37.14 -17.91 -29.63
CA LEU A 197 -37.26 -17.60 -31.05
C LEU A 197 -38.17 -18.58 -31.78
N GLU A 198 -38.11 -19.88 -31.47
CA GLU A 198 -38.99 -20.89 -32.03
C GLU A 198 -40.44 -20.71 -31.58
N LYS A 199 -40.66 -20.38 -30.29
CA LYS A 199 -41.99 -19.97 -29.79
C LYS A 199 -42.50 -18.72 -30.53
N MET A 200 -41.66 -17.72 -30.74
CA MET A 200 -42.03 -16.52 -31.50
C MET A 200 -42.32 -16.85 -32.97
N ARG A 201 -41.57 -17.74 -33.60
CA ARG A 201 -41.83 -18.22 -34.97
C ARG A 201 -43.17 -18.95 -35.05
N GLY A 202 -43.48 -19.79 -34.07
CA GLY A 202 -44.78 -20.47 -33.98
C GLY A 202 -45.94 -19.49 -33.76
N LEU A 203 -45.75 -18.47 -32.92
CA LEU A 203 -46.73 -17.39 -32.73
C LEU A 203 -46.90 -16.55 -34.01
N LEU A 204 -45.82 -16.18 -34.70
CA LEU A 204 -45.88 -15.47 -35.98
C LEU A 204 -46.57 -16.28 -37.06
N ALA A 205 -46.37 -17.60 -37.12
CA ALA A 205 -47.10 -18.47 -38.05
C ALA A 205 -48.60 -18.51 -37.73
N ARG A 206 -48.98 -18.51 -36.44
CA ARG A 206 -50.38 -18.49 -36.01
C ARG A 206 -51.04 -17.12 -36.21
N VAL A 207 -50.31 -16.04 -35.94
CA VAL A 207 -50.77 -14.67 -36.17
C VAL A 207 -50.86 -14.39 -37.67
N GLY A 208 -49.85 -14.78 -38.46
CA GLY A 208 -49.89 -14.69 -39.92
C GLY A 208 -51.03 -15.52 -40.53
N GLY A 209 -51.25 -16.74 -40.03
CA GLY A 209 -52.39 -17.57 -40.44
C GLY A 209 -53.77 -17.01 -40.04
N ARG A 210 -53.87 -16.32 -38.90
CA ARG A 210 -55.11 -15.61 -38.50
C ARG A 210 -55.28 -14.30 -39.25
N VAL A 211 -54.20 -13.59 -39.59
CA VAL A 211 -54.23 -12.38 -40.41
C VAL A 211 -54.58 -12.70 -41.86
N SER A 212 -54.16 -13.85 -42.39
CA SER A 212 -54.60 -14.35 -43.71
C SER A 212 -56.03 -14.90 -43.72
N LEU A 213 -56.64 -15.10 -42.54
CA LEU A 213 -58.05 -15.48 -42.37
C LEU A 213 -58.94 -14.26 -42.07
N LEU A 214 -58.35 -13.05 -41.96
CA LEU A 214 -59.15 -11.83 -42.05
C LEU A 214 -59.61 -11.72 -43.51
N PRO A 215 -60.92 -11.55 -43.78
CA PRO A 215 -61.36 -11.20 -45.12
C PRO A 215 -60.63 -9.93 -45.54
N ASP A 216 -60.10 -9.89 -46.77
CA ASP A 216 -59.65 -8.65 -47.40
C ASP A 216 -60.83 -7.68 -47.33
N SER A 217 -60.79 -6.79 -46.34
CA SER A 217 -61.59 -5.58 -46.36
C SER A 217 -60.97 -4.72 -47.45
N ASP A 218 -61.41 -4.98 -48.68
CA ASP A 218 -61.42 -4.01 -49.76
C ASP A 218 -62.16 -2.77 -49.24
N ASP A 219 -61.42 -1.86 -48.63
CA ASP A 219 -61.78 -0.45 -48.64
C ASP A 219 -60.57 0.40 -49.01
N ASN A 220 -60.72 1.00 -50.17
CA ASN A 220 -59.81 1.95 -50.79
C ASN A 220 -59.68 3.19 -49.91
N GLY A 221 -58.45 3.52 -49.52
CA GLY A 221 -58.12 4.75 -48.80
C GLY A 221 -56.75 5.27 -49.17
N SER A 222 -56.55 5.57 -50.46
CA SER A 222 -55.43 6.37 -50.95
C SER A 222 -55.38 7.72 -50.24
N LEU A 223 -54.23 8.08 -49.63
CA LEU A 223 -53.48 9.31 -49.92
C LEU A 223 -52.47 9.62 -48.80
N PHE A 224 -51.22 9.24 -49.08
CA PHE A 224 -49.98 9.95 -48.77
C PHE A 224 -50.12 11.24 -47.95
N ARG A 225 -49.59 11.23 -46.73
CA ARG A 225 -49.00 12.43 -46.12
C ARG A 225 -47.90 12.09 -45.13
N ASP A 226 -46.66 12.21 -45.64
CA ASP A 226 -45.46 12.68 -44.96
C ASP A 226 -45.25 12.27 -43.49
N GLU A 227 -44.62 11.11 -43.29
CA GLU A 227 -43.87 10.82 -42.08
C GLU A 227 -42.40 10.57 -42.43
N GLU A 228 -41.58 11.34 -41.73
CA GLU A 228 -40.14 11.52 -41.83
C GLU A 228 -39.38 10.17 -41.91
N PHE A 229 -38.84 9.85 -43.09
CA PHE A 229 -37.86 8.77 -43.24
C PHE A 229 -36.59 9.15 -42.47
N ARG A 230 -36.55 8.83 -41.18
CA ARG A 230 -35.30 8.76 -40.40
C ARG A 230 -34.43 7.71 -41.08
N ALA A 231 -33.41 8.17 -41.79
CA ALA A 231 -32.39 7.30 -42.34
C ALA A 231 -31.77 6.47 -41.20
N VAL A 232 -32.14 5.19 -41.12
CA VAL A 232 -31.50 4.21 -40.26
C VAL A 232 -30.08 4.03 -40.83
N GLU A 233 -29.10 4.71 -40.22
CA GLU A 233 -27.69 4.45 -40.52
C GLU A 233 -27.42 2.95 -40.32
N PRO A 234 -26.74 2.29 -41.27
CA PRO A 234 -26.42 0.87 -41.14
C PRO A 234 -25.59 0.67 -39.86
N VAL A 235 -26.02 -0.24 -38.99
CA VAL A 235 -25.43 -0.53 -37.66
C VAL A 235 -23.89 -0.61 -37.68
N ALA A 236 -23.32 -1.11 -38.78
CA ALA A 236 -21.88 -1.23 -39.00
C ALA A 236 -21.11 0.11 -38.99
N THR A 237 -21.71 1.24 -39.41
CA THR A 237 -21.03 2.55 -39.38
C THR A 237 -21.07 3.18 -37.99
N GLY A 238 -22.15 2.93 -37.23
CA GLY A 238 -22.27 3.37 -35.85
C GLY A 238 -21.31 2.64 -34.91
N GLU A 239 -21.07 1.35 -35.13
CA GLU A 239 -20.14 0.55 -34.34
C GLU A 239 -18.68 0.93 -34.57
N LYS A 240 -18.30 1.22 -35.82
CA LYS A 240 -16.94 1.69 -36.15
C LYS A 240 -16.62 3.02 -35.47
N ARG A 241 -17.54 3.99 -35.50
CA ARG A 241 -17.35 5.27 -34.79
C ARG A 241 -17.20 5.09 -33.28
N LYS A 242 -17.92 4.14 -32.67
CA LYS A 242 -17.79 3.83 -31.24
C LYS A 242 -16.44 3.15 -30.93
N LEU A 243 -15.96 2.27 -31.81
CA LEU A 243 -14.64 1.65 -31.68
C LEU A 243 -13.53 2.68 -31.85
N ASP A 244 -13.62 3.55 -32.86
CA ASP A 244 -12.62 4.60 -33.09
C ASP A 244 -12.58 5.57 -31.90
N HIS A 245 -13.74 5.95 -31.35
CA HIS A 245 -13.81 6.77 -30.14
C HIS A 245 -13.24 6.05 -28.90
N LEU A 246 -13.37 4.73 -28.79
CA LEU A 246 -12.76 3.96 -27.70
C LEU A 246 -11.24 3.85 -27.87
N LEU A 247 -10.76 3.72 -29.11
CA LEU A 247 -9.34 3.64 -29.42
C LEU A 247 -8.61 4.97 -29.19
N ASP A 248 -9.26 6.11 -29.49
CA ASP A 248 -8.73 7.45 -29.19
C ASP A 248 -8.75 7.78 -27.68
N SER A 249 -9.44 6.97 -26.85
CA SER A 249 -9.52 7.16 -25.40
C SER A 249 -8.47 6.38 -24.58
N PHE A 250 -7.53 5.68 -25.26
CA PHE A 250 -6.38 4.99 -24.66
C PHE A 250 -5.10 5.83 -24.72
#